data_AF-A0A5E4L115-F1
#
_entry.id   AF-A0A5E4L115-F1
#
_cell.length_a   1.000
_cell.length_b   1.000
_cell.length_c   1.000
_cell.angle_alpha   90.00
_cell.angle_beta   90.00
_cell.angle_gamma   90.00
#
_symmetry.space_group_name_H-M   'P 1'
#
loop_
_entity.id
_entity.type
_entity.pdbx_description
1 polymer ?
#
loop_
_entity_poly.entity_id
_entity_poly.type
_entity_poly.pdbx_seq_one_letter_code
_entity_poly.pdbx_strand_id
1 'polypeptide(L)' 'MKTYNVALSRAYIVTIEAENEEKACRYAEYFLGHCYDASDLKDKQEYKFSIKEIEPTINDAIDVEEVKEHE' A
#
# COMPACT_ATOMS: atom_id res chain seq x y z
N MET A 1 -14.90 16.86 16.67
CA MET A 1 -13.80 16.93 15.70
C MET A 1 -14.34 17.37 14.35
N LYS A 2 -13.49 17.93 13.49
CA LYS A 2 -13.81 18.19 12.08
C LYS A 2 -13.33 17.01 11.23
N THR A 3 -13.94 16.80 10.07
CA THR A 3 -13.51 15.79 9.08
C THR A 3 -12.70 16.50 8.00
N TYR A 4 -11.63 15.86 7.54
CA TYR A 4 -10.75 16.38 6.50
C TYR A 4 -10.51 15.27 5.46
N ASN A 5 -10.50 15.64 4.19
CA ASN A 5 -10.02 14.78 3.13
C ASN A 5 -8.53 15.05 2.94
N VAL A 6 -7.71 14.00 2.98
CA VAL A 6 -6.26 14.09 2.84
C VAL A 6 -5.86 13.18 1.68
N ALA A 7 -5.25 13.75 0.65
CA ALA A 7 -4.60 12.97 -0.41
C ALA A 7 -3.20 12.58 0.08
N LEU A 8 -2.90 11.28 0.09
CA LEU A 8 -1.62 10.74 0.51
C LEU A 8 -1.09 9.78 -0.55
N SER A 9 0.17 9.97 -0.97
CA SER A 9 0.87 9.05 -1.86
C SER A 9 1.92 8.26 -1.08
N ARG A 10 1.99 6.96 -1.30
CA ARG A 10 3.01 6.05 -0.75
C ARG A 10 3.50 5.16 -1.88
N ALA A 11 4.82 5.06 -2.04
CA ALA A 11 5.46 4.18 -3.01
C ALA A 11 6.21 3.08 -2.25
N TYR A 12 6.16 1.86 -2.75
CA TYR A 12 6.77 0.69 -2.14
C TYR A 12 7.55 -0.08 -3.20
N ILE A 13 8.68 -0.67 -2.80
CA ILE A 13 9.32 -1.74 -3.56
C ILE A 13 8.82 -3.04 -2.96
N VAL A 14 8.24 -3.90 -3.79
CA VAL A 14 7.69 -5.19 -3.37
C VAL A 14 8.43 -6.28 -4.12
N THR A 15 9.06 -7.19 -3.38
CA THR A 15 9.59 -8.43 -3.94
C THR A 15 8.48 -9.47 -3.96
N ILE A 16 8.10 -9.93 -5.15
CA ILE A 16 7.03 -10.90 -5.35
C ILE A 16 7.51 -12.06 -6.21
N GLU A 17 7.20 -13.28 -5.80
CA GLU A 17 7.39 -14.47 -6.63
C GLU A 17 6.20 -14.59 -7.59
N ALA A 18 6.48 -14.56 -8.89
CA ALA A 18 5.48 -14.71 -9.94
C ALA A 18 6.10 -15.37 -11.17
N GLU A 19 5.27 -15.90 -12.05
CA GLU A 19 5.76 -16.63 -13.22
C GLU A 19 6.39 -15.72 -14.28
N ASN A 20 6.05 -14.43 -14.28
CA ASN A 20 6.61 -13.41 -15.15
C ASN A 20 6.30 -11.99 -14.64
N GLU A 21 6.92 -11.00 -15.27
CA GLU A 21 6.76 -9.57 -14.99
C GLU A 21 5.28 -9.11 -15.04
N GLU A 22 4.53 -9.48 -16.08
CA GLU A 22 3.13 -9.08 -16.23
C GLU A 22 2.26 -9.56 -15.05
N LYS A 23 2.46 -10.81 -14.63
CA LYS A 23 1.77 -11.36 -13.45
C LYS A 23 2.25 -10.72 -12.16
N ALA A 24 3.55 -10.44 -12.02
CA ALA A 24 4.08 -9.73 -10.85
C ALA A 24 3.40 -8.37 -10.67
N CYS A 25 3.32 -7.56 -11.74
CA CYS A 25 2.59 -6.29 -11.75
C CYS A 25 1.14 -6.49 -11.35
N ARG A 26 0.43 -7.38 -12.06
CA ARG A 26 -1.00 -7.61 -11.82
C ARG A 26 -1.29 -8.07 -10.39
N TYR A 27 -0.44 -8.91 -9.81
CA TYR A 27 -0.60 -9.39 -8.44
C TYR A 27 -0.30 -8.28 -7.44
N ALA A 28 0.75 -7.49 -7.65
CA ALA A 28 1.06 -6.35 -6.80
C ALA A 28 -0.10 -5.35 -6.80
N GLU A 29 -0.59 -4.95 -7.97
CA GLU A 29 -1.73 -4.04 -8.11
C GLU A 29 -3.00 -4.63 -7.48
N TYR A 30 -3.35 -5.86 -7.85
CA TYR A 30 -4.63 -6.43 -7.42
C TYR A 30 -4.66 -6.77 -5.92
N PHE A 31 -3.60 -7.37 -5.39
CA PHE A 31 -3.60 -7.88 -4.01
C PHE A 31 -3.08 -6.86 -2.98
N LEU A 32 -2.36 -5.81 -3.38
CA LEU A 32 -1.90 -4.76 -2.45
C LEU A 32 -2.76 -3.50 -2.46
N GLY A 33 -3.84 -3.46 -3.27
CA GLY A 33 -4.75 -2.31 -3.33
C GLY A 33 -5.47 -1.99 -2.02
N HIS A 34 -5.54 -2.93 -1.06
CA HIS A 34 -6.17 -2.68 0.23
C HIS A 34 -5.16 -2.20 1.29
N CYS A 35 -5.25 -0.92 1.62
CA CYS A 35 -4.57 -0.33 2.77
C CYS A 35 -5.39 -0.51 4.06
N TYR A 36 -4.73 -0.71 5.20
CA TYR A 36 -5.37 -0.78 6.51
C TYR A 36 -4.89 0.35 7.45
N ASP A 37 -5.74 0.68 8.43
CA ASP A 37 -5.38 1.57 9.53
C ASP A 37 -4.47 0.83 10.51
N ALA A 38 -3.19 1.19 10.52
CA ALA A 38 -2.19 0.59 11.40
C ALA A 38 -2.18 1.17 12.83
N SER A 39 -2.99 2.19 13.12
CA SER A 39 -3.04 2.78 14.45
C SER A 39 -3.82 1.91 15.44
N ASP A 40 -3.26 1.75 16.63
CA ASP A 40 -3.92 1.01 17.71
C ASP A 40 -4.88 1.90 18.52
N LEU A 41 -5.52 1.33 19.55
CA LEU A 41 -6.43 2.08 20.42
C LEU A 41 -5.71 3.17 21.23
N LYS A 42 -4.45 2.95 21.60
CA LYS A 42 -3.66 3.91 22.37
C LYS A 42 -3.32 5.12 21.50
N ASP A 43 -2.89 4.91 20.26
CA ASP A 43 -2.61 5.97 19.29
C ASP A 43 -3.85 6.86 19.07
N LYS A 44 -5.01 6.23 18.86
CA LYS A 44 -6.28 6.93 18.63
C LYS A 44 -6.68 7.80 19.81
N GLN A 45 -6.46 7.32 21.04
CA GLN A 45 -6.75 8.06 22.26
C GLN A 45 -5.75 9.19 22.51
N GLU A 46 -4.45 8.92 22.35
CA GLU A 46 -3.36 9.86 22.60
C GLU A 46 -3.44 11.06 21.65
N TYR A 47 -3.56 10.79 20.35
CA TYR A 47 -3.58 11.83 19.31
C TYR A 47 -4.99 12.35 18.99
N LYS A 48 -6.04 11.77 19.62
CA LYS A 48 -7.44 12.15 19.45
C LYS A 48 -7.85 12.19 17.97
N PHE A 49 -7.53 11.13 17.23
CA PHE A 49 -7.89 10.97 15.83
C PHE A 49 -8.53 9.61 15.55
N SER A 50 -9.12 9.47 14.37
CA SER A 50 -9.65 8.21 13.87
C SER A 50 -9.62 8.22 12.35
N ILE A 51 -9.06 7.20 11.72
CA ILE A 51 -9.22 6.97 10.28
C ILE A 51 -10.59 6.32 10.07
N LYS A 52 -11.41 6.93 9.22
CA LYS A 52 -12.79 6.45 8.95
C LYS A 52 -12.84 5.54 7.72
N GLU A 53 -12.06 5.88 6.71
CA GLU A 53 -12.06 5.25 5.40
C GLU A 53 -10.68 5.42 4.78
N ILE A 54 -10.25 4.42 4.01
CA ILE A 54 -9.05 4.48 3.19
C ILE A 54 -9.43 3.96 1.82
N GLU A 55 -9.35 4.84 0.81
CA GLU A 55 -9.59 4.52 -0.59
C GLU A 55 -8.30 4.77 -1.38
N PRO A 56 -7.73 3.75 -2.06
CA PRO A 56 -6.59 3.96 -2.94
C PRO A 56 -7.03 4.71 -4.20
N THR A 57 -6.40 5.86 -4.48
CA THR A 57 -6.70 6.63 -5.72
C THR A 57 -5.75 6.31 -6.88
N ILE A 58 -4.59 5.73 -6.57
CA ILE A 58 -3.56 5.30 -7.52
C ILE A 58 -2.98 4.00 -6.97
N ASN A 59 -2.84 2.97 -7.81
CA ASN A 59 -2.30 1.68 -7.40
C ASN A 59 -1.74 0.93 -8.62
N ASP A 60 -0.62 1.43 -9.12
CA ASP A 60 0.02 0.97 -10.36
C ASP A 60 1.42 0.44 -10.05
N ALA A 61 1.84 -0.63 -10.72
CA ALA A 61 3.23 -1.08 -10.73
C ALA A 61 4.02 -0.26 -11.77
N ILE A 62 5.10 0.42 -11.34
CA ILE A 62 5.77 1.42 -12.17
C ILE A 62 7.22 1.10 -12.58
N ASP A 63 7.93 0.24 -11.84
CA ASP A 63 9.32 -0.14 -12.11
C ASP A 63 9.54 -1.60 -11.71
N VAL A 64 9.44 -2.54 -12.66
CA VAL A 64 9.59 -3.98 -12.39
C VAL A 64 10.88 -4.51 -12.98
N GLU A 65 11.64 -5.23 -12.16
CA GLU A 65 12.89 -5.87 -12.53
C GLU A 65 12.96 -7.31 -12.01
N GLU A 66 13.61 -8.19 -12.77
CA GLU A 66 13.88 -9.55 -12.33
C GLU A 66 15.05 -9.56 -11.32
N VAL A 67 14.79 -10.03 -10.10
CA VAL A 67 15.83 -10.18 -9.07
C VAL A 67 16.63 -11.45 -9.38
N LYS A 68 17.90 -11.28 -9.79
CA LYS A 68 18.84 -12.41 -9.94
C LYS A 68 19.50 -12.68 -8.59
N GLU A 69 19.30 -13.86 -8.03
CA GLU A 69 20.08 -14.30 -6.88
C GLU A 69 21.55 -14.49 -7.34
N HIS A 70 22.47 -13.82 -6.66
CA HIS A 70 23.89 -14.12 -6.78
C HIS A 70 24.19 -15.33 -5.89
N GLU A 71 24.48 -16.48 -6.51
CA GLU A 71 25.01 -17.69 -5.84
C GLU A 71 26.36 -17.43 -5.14
#